data_AF-A0A941A7P8-F1
#
_entry.id   AF-A0A941A7P8-F1
#
_cell.length_a   1.000
_cell.length_b   1.000
_cell.length_c   1.000
_cell.angle_alpha   90.00
_cell.angle_beta   90.00
_cell.angle_gamma   90.00
#
_symmetry.space_group_name_H-M   'P 1'
#
loop_
_entity.id
_entity.type
_entity.pdbx_description
1 polymer ?
#
loop_
_entity_poly.entity_id
_entity_poly.type
_entity_poly.pdbx_seq_one_letter_code
_entity_poly.pdbx_strand_id
1 'polypeptide(L)'
;MAFQALATFIEQETPFSVRDRYDLPSSPLSFPGGAHYRMEIAGIESVSNFESMLKESEKRNIPIHRIIATVKGATLMDNDELKYFAQIGAQSKTEVMMLPVPSRGWDIGKQFSSKEGYVSGMRMRGHDMVTNWLREMDRLLDAGIRGFLVPDEGLLSLLHKIRAAGVIPANVKFKVS
;
A
#
# COMPACT_ATOMS: atom_id res chain seq x y z
N MET A 1 30.87 16.47 -24.40
CA MET A 1 31.82 15.72 -23.54
C MET A 1 31.22 15.35 -22.19
N ALA A 2 30.63 16.28 -21.42
CA ALA A 2 30.04 15.97 -20.11
C ALA A 2 28.90 14.93 -20.18
N PHE A 3 27.96 15.05 -21.13
CA PHE A 3 26.85 14.07 -21.23
C PHE A 3 27.31 12.65 -21.57
N GLN A 4 28.35 12.49 -22.40
CA GLN A 4 28.87 11.15 -22.73
C GLN A 4 29.44 10.46 -21.48
N ALA A 5 30.14 11.21 -20.63
CA ALA A 5 30.62 10.69 -19.36
C ALA A 5 29.45 10.30 -18.42
N LEU A 6 28.39 11.11 -18.39
CA LEU A 6 27.17 10.80 -17.62
C LEU A 6 26.47 9.54 -18.13
N ALA A 7 26.28 9.42 -19.44
CA ALA A 7 25.65 8.24 -20.05
C ALA A 7 26.46 6.97 -19.77
N THR A 8 27.78 7.06 -19.91
CA THR A 8 28.70 5.94 -19.63
C THR A 8 28.60 5.52 -18.17
N PHE A 9 28.60 6.47 -17.24
CA PHE A 9 28.45 6.18 -15.81
C PHE A 9 27.10 5.51 -15.51
N ILE A 10 26.00 6.01 -16.09
CA ILE A 10 24.66 5.42 -15.90
C ILE A 10 24.66 3.95 -16.34
N GLU A 11 25.16 3.65 -17.54
CA GLU A 11 25.12 2.29 -18.09
C GLU A 11 26.08 1.32 -17.38
N GLN A 12 27.22 1.80 -16.88
CA GLN A 12 28.29 0.93 -16.34
C GLN A 12 28.22 0.78 -14.81
N GLU A 13 27.85 1.84 -14.10
CA GLU A 13 27.95 1.90 -12.64
C GLU A 13 26.58 1.80 -11.96
N THR A 14 25.49 1.76 -12.73
CA THR A 14 24.13 1.70 -12.18
C THR A 14 23.27 0.67 -12.93
N PRO A 15 22.13 0.22 -12.36
CA PRO A 15 21.19 -0.63 -13.08
C PRO A 15 20.28 0.13 -14.06
N PHE A 16 20.47 1.45 -14.22
CA PHE A 16 19.59 2.29 -15.03
C PHE A 16 20.05 2.35 -16.49
N SER A 17 19.07 2.44 -17.39
CA SER A 17 19.30 2.66 -18.82
C SER A 17 19.27 4.15 -19.16
N VAL A 18 20.04 4.56 -20.17
CA VAL A 18 20.01 5.92 -20.72
C VAL A 18 18.84 6.17 -21.67
N ARG A 19 18.05 5.13 -21.98
CA ARG A 19 16.87 5.20 -22.85
C ARG A 19 15.77 4.21 -22.46
N ASP A 20 14.56 4.49 -22.90
CA ASP A 20 13.43 3.58 -22.75
C ASP A 20 13.60 2.30 -23.58
N ARG A 21 12.91 1.25 -23.13
CA ARG A 21 12.96 -0.10 -23.72
C ARG A 21 11.90 -0.28 -24.81
N TYR A 22 12.20 0.22 -26.02
CA TYR A 22 11.25 0.24 -27.16
C TYR A 22 11.03 -1.12 -27.85
N ASP A 23 11.84 -2.15 -27.56
CA ASP A 23 11.66 -3.52 -28.07
C ASP A 23 10.52 -4.27 -27.35
N LEU A 24 9.96 -3.68 -26.28
CA LEU A 24 8.79 -4.18 -25.53
C LEU A 24 8.81 -5.71 -25.28
N PRO A 25 9.90 -6.30 -24.77
CA PRO A 25 9.98 -7.74 -24.62
C PRO A 25 9.07 -8.22 -23.50
N SER A 26 8.54 -9.43 -23.65
CA SER A 26 7.72 -10.05 -22.62
C SER A 26 8.51 -10.24 -21.32
N SER A 27 7.87 -9.91 -20.20
CA SER A 27 8.44 -10.19 -18.88
C SER A 27 8.50 -11.70 -18.65
N PRO A 28 9.64 -12.25 -18.17
CA PRO A 28 9.72 -13.66 -17.78
C PRO A 28 9.04 -13.93 -16.43
N LEU A 29 8.58 -12.88 -15.73
CA LEU A 29 7.96 -12.99 -14.41
C LEU A 29 6.45 -13.21 -14.52
N SER A 30 5.94 -14.04 -13.62
CA SER A 30 4.50 -14.23 -13.40
C SER A 30 4.20 -14.28 -11.92
N PHE A 31 2.94 -14.00 -11.57
CA PHE A 31 2.45 -14.18 -10.22
C PHE A 31 2.31 -15.68 -9.89
N PRO A 32 2.27 -16.05 -8.59
CA PRO A 32 1.85 -17.39 -8.20
C PRO A 32 0.54 -17.77 -8.88
N GLY A 33 0.53 -18.92 -9.56
CA GLY A 33 -0.56 -19.36 -10.45
C GLY A 33 -0.32 -19.10 -11.95
N GLY A 34 0.83 -18.52 -12.34
CA GLY A 34 1.21 -18.32 -13.75
C GLY A 34 0.59 -17.10 -14.41
N ALA A 35 -0.20 -16.30 -13.68
CA ALA A 35 -0.84 -15.11 -14.23
C ALA A 35 0.17 -13.98 -14.46
N HIS A 36 0.04 -13.28 -15.59
CA HIS A 36 0.86 -12.09 -15.88
C HIS A 36 0.34 -10.81 -15.19
N TYR A 37 -0.90 -10.82 -14.71
CA TYR A 37 -1.52 -9.70 -14.00
C TYR A 37 -2.49 -10.21 -12.92
N ARG A 38 -2.82 -9.33 -11.98
CA ARG A 38 -3.81 -9.55 -10.92
C ARG A 38 -4.73 -8.34 -10.83
N MET A 39 -5.95 -8.56 -10.33
CA MET A 39 -6.93 -7.48 -10.15
C MET A 39 -6.89 -6.95 -8.72
N GLU A 40 -6.82 -5.63 -8.63
CA GLU A 40 -6.89 -4.86 -7.40
C GLU A 40 -8.07 -3.89 -7.47
N ILE A 41 -8.88 -3.82 -6.41
CA ILE A 41 -9.95 -2.83 -6.27
C ILE A 41 -9.60 -1.87 -5.14
N ALA A 42 -9.55 -0.57 -5.43
CA ALA A 42 -9.32 0.46 -4.44
C ALA A 42 -10.63 1.10 -3.94
N GLY A 43 -10.63 1.58 -2.70
CA GLY A 43 -11.76 2.32 -2.12
C GLY A 43 -12.79 1.43 -1.42
N ILE A 44 -12.35 0.31 -0.83
CA ILE A 44 -13.22 -0.50 0.04
C ILE A 44 -13.18 0.11 1.44
N GLU A 45 -14.18 0.91 1.79
CA GLU A 45 -14.16 1.71 3.03
C GLU A 45 -14.86 1.05 4.21
N SER A 46 -15.60 -0.04 4.00
CA SER A 46 -16.36 -0.73 5.04
C SER A 46 -16.50 -2.22 4.77
N VAL A 47 -16.89 -2.97 5.80
CA VAL A 47 -17.26 -4.39 5.69
C VAL A 47 -18.33 -4.60 4.60
N SER A 48 -19.39 -3.80 4.61
CA SER A 48 -20.49 -3.93 3.65
C SER A 48 -20.05 -3.68 2.20
N ASN A 49 -19.10 -2.78 1.98
CA ASN A 49 -18.49 -2.57 0.66
C ASN A 49 -17.68 -3.80 0.23
N PHE A 50 -16.94 -4.40 1.16
CA PHE A 50 -16.15 -5.60 0.87
C PHE A 50 -17.05 -6.78 0.50
N GLU A 51 -18.07 -7.07 1.31
CA GLU A 51 -19.02 -8.16 1.03
C GLU A 51 -19.75 -7.96 -0.31
N SER A 52 -20.18 -6.74 -0.61
CA SER A 52 -20.83 -6.41 -1.88
C SER A 52 -19.91 -6.63 -3.07
N MET A 53 -18.63 -6.25 -2.95
CA MET A 53 -17.63 -6.47 -3.98
C MET A 53 -17.39 -7.98 -4.19
N LEU A 54 -17.23 -8.76 -3.12
CA LEU A 54 -17.04 -10.21 -3.20
C LEU A 54 -18.22 -10.89 -3.89
N LYS A 55 -19.46 -10.52 -3.53
CA LYS A 55 -20.68 -11.04 -4.16
C LYS A 55 -20.74 -10.73 -5.66
N GLU A 56 -20.38 -9.52 -6.07
CA GLU A 56 -20.36 -9.15 -7.50
C GLU A 56 -19.20 -9.82 -8.24
N SER A 57 -18.04 -9.99 -7.60
CA SER A 57 -16.89 -10.73 -8.13
C SER A 57 -17.26 -12.19 -8.41
N GLU A 58 -17.91 -12.86 -7.45
CA GLU A 58 -18.39 -14.24 -7.60
C GLU A 58 -19.44 -14.36 -8.70
N LYS A 59 -20.48 -13.51 -8.65
CA LYS A 59 -21.56 -13.49 -9.66
C LYS A 59 -21.05 -13.33 -11.09
N ARG A 60 -19.97 -12.56 -11.28
CA ARG A 60 -19.38 -12.29 -12.60
C ARG A 60 -18.25 -13.24 -12.95
N ASN A 61 -17.86 -14.13 -12.03
CA ASN A 61 -16.69 -15.01 -12.16
C ASN A 61 -15.40 -14.23 -12.48
N ILE A 62 -15.18 -13.12 -11.77
CA ILE A 62 -14.03 -12.22 -11.95
C ILE A 62 -13.14 -12.28 -10.70
N PRO A 63 -11.90 -12.79 -10.76
CA PRO A 63 -11.08 -12.98 -9.55
C PRO A 63 -10.46 -11.68 -9.02
N ILE A 64 -10.88 -11.24 -7.83
CA ILE A 64 -10.23 -10.12 -7.14
C ILE A 64 -9.14 -10.64 -6.20
N HIS A 65 -7.91 -10.17 -6.40
CA HIS A 65 -6.75 -10.70 -5.68
C HIS A 65 -6.33 -9.82 -4.50
N ARG A 66 -6.64 -8.52 -4.58
CA ARG A 66 -6.24 -7.53 -3.58
C ARG A 66 -7.26 -6.40 -3.51
N ILE A 67 -7.38 -5.80 -2.34
CA ILE A 67 -8.09 -4.54 -2.15
C ILE A 67 -7.22 -3.49 -1.47
N ILE A 68 -7.50 -2.22 -1.75
CA ILE A 68 -7.08 -1.09 -0.92
C ILE A 68 -8.25 -0.70 -0.04
N ALA A 69 -8.07 -0.88 1.26
CA ALA A 69 -9.09 -0.68 2.27
C ALA A 69 -8.88 0.61 3.06
N THR A 70 -10.00 1.21 3.48
CA THR A 70 -10.08 2.31 4.45
C THR A 70 -9.17 3.49 4.12
N VAL A 71 -9.24 4.05 2.91
CA VAL A 71 -8.44 5.24 2.55
C VAL A 71 -8.84 6.44 3.43
N LYS A 72 -10.06 6.43 3.98
CA LYS A 72 -10.52 7.37 5.01
C LYS A 72 -9.99 7.08 6.42
N GLY A 73 -9.20 6.02 6.59
CA GLY A 73 -8.57 5.62 7.84
C GLY A 73 -9.29 4.47 8.52
N ALA A 74 -8.55 3.41 8.83
CA ALA A 74 -9.07 2.30 9.64
C ALA A 74 -9.47 2.73 11.06
N THR A 75 -8.99 3.89 11.52
CA THR A 75 -9.39 4.52 12.80
C THR A 75 -10.88 4.81 12.89
N LEU A 76 -11.58 4.89 11.76
CA LEU A 76 -13.04 5.04 11.75
C LEU A 76 -13.80 3.72 11.99
N MET A 77 -13.10 2.59 12.03
CA MET A 77 -13.68 1.26 12.26
C MET A 77 -13.37 0.76 13.66
N ASP A 78 -14.35 0.13 14.29
CA ASP A 78 -14.16 -0.51 15.58
C ASP A 78 -13.40 -1.84 15.47
N ASN A 79 -13.05 -2.42 16.61
CA ASN A 79 -12.22 -3.63 16.65
C ASN A 79 -12.92 -4.87 16.10
N ASP A 80 -14.23 -4.97 16.26
CA ASP A 80 -14.98 -6.14 15.80
C ASP A 80 -15.22 -6.08 14.30
N GLU A 81 -15.50 -4.88 13.77
CA GLU A 81 -15.51 -4.62 12.34
C GLU A 81 -14.17 -4.98 11.68
N LEU A 82 -13.05 -4.59 12.27
CA LEU A 82 -11.72 -4.90 11.73
C LEU A 82 -11.39 -6.39 11.76
N LYS A 83 -11.69 -7.09 12.85
CA LYS A 83 -11.50 -8.54 12.94
C LYS A 83 -12.33 -9.26 11.89
N TYR A 84 -13.59 -8.85 11.73
CA TYR A 84 -14.45 -9.42 10.70
C TYR A 84 -13.93 -9.10 9.30
N PHE A 85 -13.44 -7.88 9.06
CA PHE A 85 -12.83 -7.48 7.80
C PHE A 85 -11.59 -8.34 7.45
N ALA A 86 -10.72 -8.59 8.44
CA ALA A 86 -9.58 -9.48 8.28
C ALA A 86 -10.02 -10.93 7.99
N GLN A 87 -11.05 -11.41 8.70
CA GLN A 87 -11.62 -12.74 8.51
C GLN A 87 -12.16 -12.95 7.10
N ILE A 88 -12.99 -12.04 6.58
CA ILE A 88 -13.56 -12.18 5.22
C ILE A 88 -12.48 -12.05 4.14
N GLY A 89 -11.44 -11.23 4.37
CA GLY A 89 -10.28 -11.16 3.49
C GLY A 89 -9.55 -12.51 3.41
N ALA A 90 -9.31 -13.14 4.55
CA ALA A 90 -8.67 -14.45 4.61
C ALA A 90 -9.54 -15.56 3.96
N GLN A 91 -10.83 -15.59 4.27
CA GLN A 91 -11.78 -16.59 3.73
C GLN A 91 -11.91 -16.47 2.20
N SER A 92 -11.97 -15.25 1.68
CA SER A 92 -12.05 -14.99 0.24
C SER A 92 -10.69 -15.07 -0.48
N LYS A 93 -9.59 -15.29 0.26
CA LYS A 93 -8.21 -15.27 -0.26
C LYS A 93 -7.84 -13.94 -0.95
N THR A 94 -8.43 -12.84 -0.49
CA THR A 94 -8.17 -11.49 -0.99
C THR A 94 -7.11 -10.81 -0.11
N GLU A 95 -6.02 -10.32 -0.71
CA GLU A 95 -5.01 -9.54 0.01
C GLU A 95 -5.58 -8.18 0.42
N VAL A 96 -5.65 -7.92 1.72
CA VAL A 96 -6.13 -6.63 2.25
C VAL A 96 -4.95 -5.71 2.52
N MET A 97 -4.87 -4.61 1.75
CA MET A 97 -3.93 -3.51 2.02
C MET A 97 -4.70 -2.37 2.67
N MET A 98 -4.61 -2.28 4.00
CA MET A 98 -5.38 -1.32 4.78
C MET A 98 -4.56 -0.07 5.06
N LEU A 99 -5.16 1.12 4.98
CA LEU A 99 -4.53 2.35 5.45
C LEU A 99 -4.88 2.58 6.92
N PRO A 100 -3.90 2.57 7.85
CA PRO A 100 -4.17 2.78 9.27
C PRO A 100 -4.83 4.11 9.58
N VAL A 101 -4.16 5.21 9.27
CA VAL A 101 -4.66 6.57 9.45
C VAL A 101 -4.53 7.36 8.15
N PRO A 102 -5.43 8.31 7.86
CA PRO A 102 -5.24 9.23 6.74
C PRO A 102 -4.16 10.21 7.14
N SER A 103 -3.05 10.19 6.43
CA SER A 103 -1.84 10.92 6.80
C SER A 103 -2.04 12.44 6.85
N ARG A 104 -2.72 13.01 5.86
CA ARG A 104 -2.63 14.45 5.61
C ARG A 104 -3.89 15.24 5.93
N GLY A 105 -5.06 14.66 5.74
CA GLY A 105 -6.34 15.31 6.06
C GLY A 105 -6.66 15.35 7.56
N TRP A 106 -5.96 14.54 8.36
CA TRP A 106 -6.18 14.40 9.80
C TRP A 106 -5.14 15.14 10.65
N ASP A 107 -4.12 15.67 9.99
CA ASP A 107 -3.14 16.52 10.64
C ASP A 107 -3.68 17.96 10.77
N ILE A 108 -3.22 18.71 11.78
CA ILE A 108 -3.64 20.08 12.08
C ILE A 108 -3.15 21.12 11.05
N GLY A 109 -2.27 20.71 10.13
CA GLY A 109 -1.66 21.59 9.15
C GLY A 109 -2.62 21.92 7.99
N LYS A 110 -2.71 23.21 7.64
CA LYS A 110 -3.50 23.65 6.47
C LYS A 110 -2.83 23.44 5.13
N GLN A 111 -1.61 22.92 5.08
CA GLN A 111 -0.85 22.76 3.84
C GLN A 111 -1.65 21.99 2.79
N PHE A 112 -2.38 20.94 3.15
CA PHE A 112 -3.21 20.18 2.20
C PHE A 112 -4.26 21.01 1.45
N SER A 113 -4.75 22.09 2.07
CA SER A 113 -5.76 22.97 1.47
C SER A 113 -5.20 23.99 0.49
N SER A 114 -3.87 24.17 0.40
CA SER A 114 -3.26 25.07 -0.58
C SER A 114 -2.92 24.36 -1.88
N LYS A 115 -2.85 25.13 -2.98
CA LYS A 115 -2.51 24.61 -4.31
C LYS A 115 -1.10 24.01 -4.33
N GLU A 116 -0.15 24.68 -3.68
CA GLU A 116 1.25 24.26 -3.56
C GLU A 116 1.39 23.07 -2.61
N GLY A 117 0.53 23.00 -1.60
CA GLY A 117 0.55 21.87 -0.70
C GLY A 117 0.08 20.61 -1.40
N TYR A 118 -0.98 20.65 -2.21
CA TYR A 118 -1.52 19.47 -2.88
C TYR A 118 -0.46 18.62 -3.60
N VAL A 119 0.54 19.26 -4.24
CA VAL A 119 1.62 18.55 -4.96
C VAL A 119 2.58 17.76 -4.06
N SER A 120 2.59 18.01 -2.74
CA SER A 120 3.38 17.22 -1.77
C SER A 120 2.84 15.79 -1.55
N GLY A 121 1.71 15.44 -2.16
CA GLY A 121 1.09 14.11 -2.07
C GLY A 121 0.49 13.83 -0.70
N MET A 122 0.42 12.54 -0.34
CA MET A 122 -0.16 12.05 0.92
C MET A 122 0.90 11.81 2.01
N ARG A 123 2.06 12.44 1.94
CA ARG A 123 3.13 12.27 2.94
C ARG A 123 2.68 12.69 4.34
N MET A 124 3.21 12.01 5.35
CA MET A 124 2.96 12.37 6.75
C MET A 124 3.81 13.57 7.14
N ARG A 125 3.26 14.46 7.97
CA ARG A 125 3.98 15.63 8.48
C ARG A 125 4.31 15.44 9.95
N GLY A 126 5.60 15.48 10.26
CA GLY A 126 6.09 15.36 11.64
C GLY A 126 6.06 13.93 12.17
N HIS A 127 6.83 13.71 13.24
CA HIS A 127 7.02 12.37 13.81
C HIS A 127 5.81 11.88 14.64
N ASP A 128 4.98 12.80 15.13
CA ASP A 128 3.74 12.43 15.83
C ASP A 128 2.78 11.67 14.92
N MET A 129 2.67 12.08 13.65
CA MET A 129 1.85 11.37 12.66
C MET A 129 2.41 9.98 12.33
N VAL A 130 3.75 9.85 12.26
CA VAL A 130 4.41 8.54 12.14
C VAL A 130 4.06 7.66 13.33
N THR A 131 4.13 8.19 14.55
CA THR A 131 3.83 7.46 15.78
C THR A 131 2.37 7.04 15.85
N ASN A 132 1.43 7.92 15.48
CA ASN A 132 0.01 7.61 15.42
C ASN A 132 -0.29 6.52 14.38
N TRP A 133 0.37 6.58 13.21
CA TRP A 133 0.26 5.53 12.19
C TRP A 133 0.76 4.18 12.72
N LEU A 134 1.90 4.15 13.43
CA LEU A 134 2.45 2.94 14.03
C LEU A 134 1.55 2.36 15.13
N ARG A 135 0.96 3.21 15.99
CA ARG A 135 0.00 2.79 17.01
C ARG A 135 -1.24 2.15 16.39
N GLU A 136 -1.72 2.73 15.31
CA GLU A 136 -2.88 2.18 14.61
C GLU A 136 -2.53 0.90 13.85
N MET A 137 -1.33 0.81 13.27
CA MET A 137 -0.83 -0.44 12.68
C MET A 137 -0.83 -1.57 13.72
N ASP A 138 -0.41 -1.30 14.96
CA ASP A 138 -0.41 -2.26 16.05
C ASP A 138 -1.83 -2.82 16.33
N ARG A 139 -2.82 -1.92 16.47
CA ARG A 139 -4.24 -2.31 16.60
C ARG A 139 -4.73 -3.18 15.43
N LEU A 140 -4.27 -2.88 14.22
CA LEU A 140 -4.64 -3.64 13.02
C LEU A 140 -3.95 -5.00 12.95
N LEU A 141 -2.70 -5.10 13.41
CA LEU A 141 -2.00 -6.37 13.54
C LEU A 141 -2.75 -7.30 14.50
N ASP A 142 -3.24 -6.78 15.63
CA ASP A 142 -4.07 -7.51 16.60
C ASP A 142 -5.40 -7.96 16.01
N ALA A 143 -6.01 -7.13 15.15
CA ALA A 143 -7.23 -7.50 14.42
C ALA A 143 -7.00 -8.55 13.31
N GLY A 144 -5.75 -8.91 13.02
CA GLY A 144 -5.39 -9.91 12.01
C GLY A 144 -5.04 -9.34 10.63
N ILE A 145 -4.99 -8.02 10.47
CA ILE A 145 -4.54 -7.38 9.22
C ILE A 145 -3.04 -7.60 9.04
N ARG A 146 -2.61 -7.89 7.81
CA ARG A 146 -1.20 -8.13 7.46
C ARG A 146 -0.70 -7.33 6.27
N GLY A 147 -1.55 -6.54 5.62
CA GLY A 147 -1.16 -5.68 4.51
C GLY A 147 -1.44 -4.22 4.82
N PHE A 148 -0.45 -3.35 4.61
CA PHE A 148 -0.56 -1.92 4.92
C PHE A 148 -0.27 -1.05 3.70
N LEU A 149 -1.16 -0.10 3.45
CA LEU A 149 -0.92 1.01 2.52
C LEU A 149 -0.08 2.07 3.25
N VAL A 150 1.05 2.43 2.65
CA VAL A 150 2.06 3.32 3.22
C VAL A 150 2.16 4.57 2.34
N PRO A 151 1.77 5.75 2.82
CA PRO A 151 1.72 6.96 1.98
C PRO A 151 3.03 7.77 1.97
N ASP A 152 4.09 7.24 2.57
CA ASP A 152 5.34 7.95 2.84
C ASP A 152 6.56 7.02 2.74
N GLU A 153 7.53 7.39 1.91
CA GLU A 153 8.75 6.61 1.67
C GLU A 153 9.66 6.51 2.91
N GLY A 154 9.67 7.53 3.78
CA GLY A 154 10.42 7.52 5.02
C GLY A 154 9.83 6.51 6.01
N LEU A 155 8.51 6.48 6.12
CA LEU A 155 7.79 5.44 6.87
C LEU A 155 8.05 4.06 6.28
N LEU A 156 8.02 3.87 4.96
CA LEU A 156 8.35 2.58 4.35
C LEU A 156 9.73 2.07 4.80
N SER A 157 10.73 2.96 4.77
CA SER A 157 12.10 2.63 5.21
C SER A 157 12.14 2.22 6.68
N LEU A 158 11.42 2.93 7.54
CA LEU A 158 11.29 2.59 8.96
C LEU A 158 10.60 1.23 9.16
N LEU A 159 9.46 1.01 8.50
CA LEU A 159 8.69 -0.24 8.59
C LEU A 159 9.49 -1.45 8.08
N HIS A 160 10.31 -1.26 7.05
CA HIS A 160 11.22 -2.30 6.58
C HIS A 160 12.21 -2.70 7.70
N LYS A 161 12.82 -1.72 8.37
CA LYS A 161 13.76 -1.99 9.48
C LYS A 161 13.06 -2.66 10.67
N ILE A 162 11.86 -2.20 11.03
CA ILE A 162 11.03 -2.80 12.10
C ILE A 162 10.72 -4.28 11.79
N ARG A 163 10.29 -4.58 10.55
CA ARG A 163 10.02 -5.95 10.11
C ARG A 163 11.29 -6.80 10.07
N ALA A 164 12.41 -6.26 9.57
CA ALA A 164 13.69 -6.97 9.50
C ALA A 164 14.26 -7.30 10.89
N ALA A 165 13.99 -6.45 11.88
CA ALA A 165 14.34 -6.68 13.29
C ALA A 165 13.40 -7.67 14.00
N GLY A 166 12.35 -8.17 13.35
CA GLY A 166 11.40 -9.11 13.93
C GLY A 166 10.40 -8.50 14.92
N VAL A 167 10.30 -7.16 14.98
CA VAL A 167 9.39 -6.45 15.90
C VAL A 167 7.92 -6.63 15.47
N ILE A 168 7.68 -6.80 14.18
CA ILE A 168 6.37 -7.14 13.60
C ILE A 168 6.46 -8.41 12.77
N PRO A 169 5.34 -9.10 12.49
CA PRO A 169 5.37 -10.38 11.78
C PRO A 169 6.03 -10.30 10.39
N ALA A 170 6.86 -11.30 10.06
CA ALA A 170 7.61 -11.34 8.81
C ALA A 170 6.71 -11.42 7.55
N ASN A 171 5.47 -11.92 7.71
CA ASN A 171 4.50 -12.00 6.63
C ASN A 171 3.77 -10.69 6.34
N VAL A 172 4.02 -9.61 7.10
CA VAL A 172 3.45 -8.29 6.84
C VAL A 172 3.90 -7.77 5.47
N LYS A 173 2.97 -7.24 4.68
CA LYS A 173 3.20 -6.65 3.36
C LYS A 173 2.99 -5.14 3.40
N PHE A 174 3.79 -4.42 2.61
CA PHE A 174 3.70 -2.97 2.46
C PHE A 174 3.46 -2.65 0.99
N LYS A 175 2.58 -1.68 0.73
CA LYS A 175 2.40 -1.06 -0.58
C LYS A 175 2.55 0.44 -0.42
N VAL A 176 3.45 1.04 -1.19
CA VAL A 176 3.55 2.50 -1.25
C VAL A 176 2.55 3.06 -2.25
N SER A 177 1.89 4.16 -1.88
CA SER A 177 0.98 4.94 -2.74
C SER A 177 1.62 6.20 -3.27
#